data_AF-A0A372YQ69-F1
#
_entry.id   AF-A0A372YQ69-F1
#
_cell.length_a   1.000
_cell.length_b   1.000
_cell.length_c   1.000
_cell.angle_alpha   90.00
_cell.angle_beta   90.00
_cell.angle_gamma   90.00
#
_symmetry.space_group_name_H-M   'P 1'
#
loop_
_entity.id
_entity.type
_entity.pdbx_description
1 polymer ?
#
loop_
_entity_poly.entity_id
_entity_poly.type
_entity_poly.pdbx_seq_one_letter_code
_entity_poly.pdbx_strand_id
1 'polypeptide(L)' 'MDSKYVMLSMGTDILLIFISIYFIYHGVHTDQIVFSVIAAVLLIIAVIRLIIFAIAFMKHGDE' A
#
# COMPACT_ATOMS: atom_id res chain seq x y z
N MET A 1 3.32 -6.77 -18.51
CA MET A 1 2.19 -6.91 -17.56
C MET A 1 1.13 -5.95 -18.07
N ASP A 2 -0.10 -6.40 -18.33
CA ASP A 2 -1.11 -5.53 -18.96
C ASP A 2 -1.31 -4.26 -18.10
N SER A 3 -1.29 -3.09 -18.74
CA SER A 3 -1.40 -1.77 -18.08
C SER A 3 -2.63 -1.69 -17.17
N LYS A 4 -3.72 -2.37 -17.54
CA LYS A 4 -4.94 -2.49 -16.74
C LYS A 4 -4.72 -3.18 -15.39
N TYR A 5 -3.90 -4.23 -15.34
CA TYR A 5 -3.58 -4.93 -14.09
C TYR A 5 -2.63 -4.11 -13.21
N VAL A 6 -1.73 -3.31 -13.81
CA VAL A 6 -0.86 -2.39 -13.05
C VAL A 6 -1.69 -1.32 -12.36
N MET A 7 -2.62 -0.71 -13.08
CA MET A 7 -3.50 0.33 -12.54
C MET A 7 -4.43 -0.21 -11.44
N LEU A 8 -5.00 -1.41 -11.62
CA LEU A 8 -5.80 -2.08 -10.59
C LEU A 8 -4.95 -2.36 -9.34
N SER A 9 -3.72 -2.84 -9.53
CA SER A 9 -2.79 -3.14 -8.43
C SER A 9 -2.43 -1.89 -7.65
N MET A 10 -2.10 -0.78 -8.33
CA MET A 10 -1.86 0.53 -7.69
C MET A 10 -3.08 1.01 -6.89
N GLY A 11 -4.30 0.82 -7.43
CA GLY A 11 -5.53 1.12 -6.70
C GLY A 11 -5.70 0.29 -5.42
N THR A 12 -5.38 -1.01 -5.46
CA THR A 12 -5.42 -1.87 -4.25
C THR A 12 -4.36 -1.49 -3.23
N ASP A 13 -3.18 -1.03 -3.68
CA ASP A 13 -2.12 -0.55 -2.79
C ASP A 13 -2.53 0.74 -2.06
N ILE A 14 -3.16 1.68 -2.77
CA ILE A 14 -3.69 2.90 -2.17
C ILE A 14 -4.73 2.57 -1.10
N LEU A 15 -5.65 1.65 -1.38
CA LEU A 15 -6.65 1.20 -0.40
C LEU A 15 -5.98 0.55 0.82
N LEU A 16 -4.98 -0.30 0.61
CA LEU A 16 -4.23 -0.96 1.67
C LEU A 16 -3.48 0.05 2.55
N ILE A 17 -2.95 1.13 1.97
CA ILE A 17 -2.31 2.24 2.70
C ILE A 17 -3.34 2.91 3.64
N PHE A 18 -4.53 3.26 3.13
CA PHE A 18 -5.57 3.88 3.96
C PHE A 18 -6.01 2.97 5.11
N ILE A 19 -6.24 1.69 4.82
CA ILE A 19 -6.62 0.70 5.83
C ILE A 19 -5.50 0.57 6.87
N SER A 20 -4.24 0.46 6.44
CA SER A 20 -3.11 0.32 7.37
C SER A 20 -2.97 1.52 8.29
N ILE A 21 -3.12 2.75 7.78
CA ILE A 21 -3.11 3.98 8.60
C ILE A 21 -4.24 3.95 9.63
N TYR A 22 -5.46 3.55 9.22
CA TYR A 22 -6.59 3.43 10.13
C TYR A 22 -6.32 2.43 11.26
N PHE A 23 -5.79 1.25 10.94
CA PHE A 23 -5.47 0.22 11.94
C PHE A 23 -4.32 0.62 12.86
N ILE A 24 -3.34 1.38 12.39
CA ILE A 24 -2.30 1.96 13.26
C ILE A 24 -2.95 2.93 14.24
N TYR A 25 -3.75 3.88 13.76
CA TYR A 25 -4.43 4.86 14.63
C TYR A 25 -5.34 4.18 15.66
N HIS A 26 -6.20 3.26 15.21
CA HIS A 26 -7.11 2.52 16.08
C HIS A 26 -6.35 1.63 17.07
N GLY A 27 -5.29 0.96 16.61
CA GLY A 27 -4.47 0.08 17.44
C GLY A 27 -3.75 0.84 18.56
N VAL A 28 -3.26 2.05 18.28
CA VAL A 28 -2.69 2.94 19.31
C VAL A 28 -3.77 3.43 20.27
N HIS A 29 -4.95 3.80 19.77
CA HIS A 29 -6.03 4.34 20.61
C HIS A 29 -6.69 3.31 21.54
N THR A 30 -6.63 2.03 21.18
CA THR A 30 -7.27 0.92 21.91
C THR A 30 -6.28 0.02 22.67
N ASP A 31 -5.04 0.49 22.88
CA ASP A 31 -3.93 -0.26 23.49
C ASP A 31 -3.59 -1.60 22.80
N GLN A 32 -4.03 -1.79 21.56
CA GLN A 32 -3.76 -2.95 20.71
C GLN A 32 -2.45 -2.78 19.93
N ILE A 33 -1.35 -2.60 20.65
CA ILE A 33 -0.01 -2.29 20.07
C ILE A 33 0.42 -3.32 19.04
N VAL A 34 0.17 -4.62 19.28
CA VAL A 34 0.54 -5.71 18.35
C VAL A 34 -0.14 -5.52 16.99
N PHE A 35 -1.42 -5.17 16.98
CA PHE A 35 -2.15 -4.90 15.73
C PHE A 35 -1.63 -3.65 15.02
N SER A 36 -1.29 -2.59 15.77
CA SER A 36 -0.67 -1.39 15.21
C SER A 36 0.68 -1.69 14.56
N VAL A 37 1.51 -2.55 15.16
CA VAL A 37 2.82 -2.93 14.60
C VAL A 37 2.65 -3.73 13.31
N ILE A 38 1.72 -4.69 13.29
CA ILE A 38 1.40 -5.46 12.07
C ILE A 38 0.92 -4.52 10.96
N ALA A 39 0.02 -3.59 11.28
CA ALA A 39 -0.47 -2.61 10.32
C ALA A 39 0.65 -1.68 9.80
N ALA A 40 1.61 -1.30 10.64
CA ALA A 40 2.77 -0.53 10.22
C ALA A 40 3.68 -1.30 9.24
N VAL A 41 3.89 -2.60 9.45
CA VAL A 41 4.64 -3.44 8.51
C VAL A 41 3.89 -3.56 7.18
N LEU A 42 2.58 -3.76 7.21
CA LEU A 42 1.74 -3.81 6.02
C LEU A 42 1.79 -2.49 5.24
N LEU A 43 1.79 -1.35 5.93
CA LEU A 43 1.93 -0.03 5.32
C LEU A 43 3.25 0.10 4.54
N ILE A 44 4.36 -0.30 5.14
CA ILE A 44 5.68 -0.25 4.49
C ILE A 44 5.68 -1.10 3.20
N ILE A 45 5.15 -2.32 3.28
CA ILE A 45 5.05 -3.22 2.12
C ILE A 45 4.20 -2.59 1.01
N ALA A 46 3.03 -2.03 1.36
CA ALA A 46 2.13 -1.40 0.40
C ALA A 46 2.78 -0.20 -0.30
N VAL A 47 3.52 0.63 0.43
CA VAL A 47 4.25 1.78 -0.13
C VAL A 47 5.36 1.32 -1.08
N ILE A 48 6.16 0.33 -0.70
CA ILE A 48 7.21 -0.22 -1.58
C ILE A 48 6.58 -0.78 -2.86
N ARG A 49 5.49 -1.54 -2.73
CA ARG A 49 4.78 -2.13 -3.87
C ARG A 49 4.21 -1.06 -4.81
N LEU A 50 3.62 0.00 -4.25
CA LEU A 50 3.12 1.14 -5.00
C LEU A 50 4.22 1.85 -5.80
N ILE A 51 5.39 2.07 -5.19
CA ILE A 51 6.55 2.69 -5.87
C ILE A 51 7.01 1.82 -7.04
N ILE A 52 7.14 0.51 -6.85
CA ILE A 52 7.56 -0.42 -7.91
C ILE A 52 6.57 -0.38 -9.08
N PHE A 53 5.26 -0.42 -8.81
CA PHE A 53 4.25 -0.35 -9.86
C PHE A 53 4.18 1.02 -10.54
N ALA A 54 4.38 2.11 -9.80
CA ALA A 54 4.45 3.45 -10.38
C ALA A 54 5.63 3.58 -11.35
N ILE A 55 6.82 3.10 -10.96
CA ILE A 55 8.01 3.07 -11.83
C ILE A 55 7.75 2.20 -13.07
N ALA A 56 7.17 1.01 -12.89
CA ALA A 56 6.83 0.11 -13.99
C ALA A 56 5.82 0.74 -14.96
N PHE A 57 4.82 1.46 -14.44
CA PHE A 57 3.83 2.18 -15.25
C PHE A 57 4.47 3.32 -16.05
N MET A 58 5.31 4.14 -15.42
CA MET A 58 6.04 5.21 -16.12
C MET A 58 6.91 4.67 -17.25
N LYS A 59 7.61 3.56 -17.02
CA LYS A 59 8.49 2.93 -18.03
C LYS A 59 7.73 2.37 -19.23
N HIS A 60 6.46 1.96 -19.06
CA HIS A 60 5.59 1.51 -20.16
C HIS A 60 4.90 2.66 -20.91
N GLY A 61 4.96 3.90 -20.41
CA GLY A 61 4.41 5.08 -21.09
C GLY A 61 5.43 5.83 -21.96
N ASP A 62 6.72 5.51 -21.84
CA ASP A 62 7.82 6.05 -22.64
C ASP A 62 8.13 5.20 -23.90
N GLU A 63 7.45 4.06 -24.08
CA GLU A 63 7.46 3.24 -25.31
C GLU A 63 6.22 3.52 -26.17
#